data_AF-A0A2J0Q8D2-F1
#
_entry.id   AF-A0A2J0Q8D2-F1
#
_cell.length_a   1.000
_cell.length_b   1.000
_cell.length_c   1.000
_cell.angle_alpha   90.00
_cell.angle_beta   90.00
_cell.angle_gamma   90.00
#
_symmetry.space_group_name_H-M   'P 1'
#
loop_
_entity.id
_entity.type
_entity.pdbx_description
1 polymer ?
#
loop_
_entity_poly.entity_id
_entity_poly.type
_entity_poly.pdbx_seq_one_letter_code
_entity_poly.pdbx_strand_id
1 'polypeptide(L)'
;MKKMYFAHPVNTYNKPVEKAFVKLIVGTLFGSNSDFIENPNQPHHQVGYDKWARRKVESSTNHKGMNYYYEEVLPHCTNCVAVPFLDGRLGLGVASEAKWFLERNQYVWLVIPIQNVTAKDLATFVRDPFNGLFEVRPTTDEEKNQILGSDPKIVVPHEETRLRTWKIYNRVERPYEEAHLVRMPIPDGFYPTT
;
A
#
# COMPACT_ATOMS: atom_id res chain seq x y z
N MET A 1 -8.81 7.61 -20.48
CA MET A 1 -7.48 7.84 -19.86
C MET A 1 -7.13 6.62 -19.05
N LYS A 2 -5.87 6.18 -19.01
CA LYS A 2 -5.48 5.04 -18.16
C LYS A 2 -5.39 5.50 -16.70
N LYS A 3 -5.72 4.61 -15.76
CA LYS A 3 -5.75 4.90 -14.32
C LYS A 3 -4.35 4.86 -13.67
N MET A 4 -4.23 5.49 -12.52
CA MET A 4 -3.11 5.37 -11.58
C MET A 4 -3.49 4.37 -10.49
N TYR A 5 -2.63 3.38 -10.26
CA TYR A 5 -2.85 2.38 -9.21
C TYR A 5 -2.52 2.98 -7.84
N PHE A 6 -3.38 2.75 -6.85
CA PHE A 6 -3.18 3.19 -5.47
C PHE A 6 -2.70 2.02 -4.62
N ALA A 7 -1.39 1.90 -4.44
CA ALA A 7 -0.77 0.88 -3.59
C ALA A 7 -0.75 1.37 -2.14
N HIS A 8 -1.47 0.72 -1.23
CA HIS A 8 -1.50 1.13 0.18
C HIS A 8 -1.69 -0.05 1.15
N PRO A 9 -1.30 0.11 2.43
CA PRO A 9 -1.42 -0.97 3.40
C PRO A 9 -2.87 -1.42 3.61
N VAL A 10 -3.08 -2.74 3.71
CA VAL A 10 -4.42 -3.33 3.87
C VAL A 10 -5.15 -2.80 5.10
N ASN A 11 -4.43 -2.47 6.17
CA ASN A 11 -5.03 -1.92 7.39
C ASN A 11 -5.54 -0.47 7.24
N THR A 12 -5.46 0.14 6.06
CA THR A 12 -6.19 1.37 5.74
C THR A 12 -7.53 1.10 5.02
N TYR A 13 -7.81 -0.12 4.58
CA TYR A 13 -8.98 -0.46 3.76
C TYR A 13 -10.28 -0.13 4.49
N ASN A 14 -11.19 0.57 3.80
CA ASN A 14 -12.50 1.00 4.29
C ASN A 14 -12.41 1.92 5.52
N LYS A 15 -11.24 2.52 5.78
CA LYS A 15 -11.03 3.46 6.89
C LYS A 15 -11.09 4.92 6.40
N PRO A 16 -11.38 5.88 7.29
CA PRO A 16 -11.35 7.30 6.94
C PRO A 16 -10.01 7.78 6.37
N VAL A 17 -8.89 7.19 6.82
CA VAL A 17 -7.55 7.55 6.36
C VAL A 17 -7.32 7.23 4.88
N GLU A 18 -7.85 6.11 4.37
CA GLU A 18 -7.79 5.76 2.93
C GLU A 18 -8.50 6.84 2.10
N LYS A 19 -9.69 7.26 2.52
CA LYS A 19 -10.44 8.33 1.84
C LYS A 19 -9.68 9.66 1.86
N ALA A 20 -8.98 9.96 2.95
CA ALA A 20 -8.16 11.16 3.06
C ALA A 20 -6.95 11.10 2.10
N PHE A 21 -6.26 9.96 2.01
CA PHE A 21 -5.20 9.76 1.02
C PHE A 21 -5.71 9.91 -0.41
N VAL A 22 -6.84 9.29 -0.76
CA VAL A 22 -7.45 9.46 -2.10
C VAL A 22 -7.72 10.94 -2.39
N LYS A 23 -8.30 11.69 -1.44
CA LYS A 23 -8.53 13.14 -1.62
C LYS A 23 -7.24 13.91 -1.85
N LEU A 24 -6.20 13.65 -1.05
CA LEU A 24 -4.90 14.31 -1.19
C LEU A 24 -4.28 14.00 -2.56
N ILE A 25 -4.25 12.73 -2.97
CA ILE A 25 -3.69 12.30 -4.27
C ILE A 25 -4.45 12.96 -5.42
N VAL A 26 -5.78 12.89 -5.39
CA VAL A 26 -6.63 13.45 -6.44
C VAL A 26 -6.51 14.98 -6.53
N GLY A 27 -6.48 15.67 -5.39
CA GLY A 27 -6.29 17.12 -5.36
C GLY A 27 -4.91 17.53 -5.88
N THR A 28 -3.87 16.76 -5.57
CA THR A 28 -2.49 17.08 -5.94
C THR A 28 -2.17 16.75 -7.39
N LEU A 29 -2.64 15.60 -7.89
CA LEU A 29 -2.23 15.07 -9.20
C LEU A 29 -3.29 15.24 -10.30
N PHE A 30 -4.57 15.34 -9.92
CA PHE A 30 -5.69 15.18 -10.87
C PHE A 30 -6.76 16.27 -10.78
N GLY A 31 -6.49 17.38 -10.09
CA GLY A 31 -7.39 18.53 -10.06
C GLY A 31 -8.81 18.22 -9.61
N SER A 32 -8.99 17.28 -8.66
CA SER A 32 -10.29 16.82 -8.11
C SER A 32 -10.99 15.66 -8.84
N ASN A 33 -10.43 15.10 -9.92
CA ASN A 33 -11.05 13.93 -10.59
C ASN A 33 -10.55 12.58 -10.03
N SER A 34 -11.40 11.89 -9.27
CA SER A 34 -11.09 10.58 -8.66
C SER A 34 -11.20 9.39 -9.61
N ASP A 35 -11.78 9.53 -10.79
CA ASP A 35 -11.97 8.42 -11.75
C ASP A 35 -10.63 7.90 -12.29
N PHE A 36 -9.55 8.64 -12.07
CA PHE A 36 -8.19 8.27 -12.44
C PHE A 36 -7.49 7.38 -11.42
N ILE A 37 -8.11 7.04 -10.29
CA ILE A 37 -7.52 6.12 -9.30
C ILE A 37 -8.13 4.73 -9.42
N GLU A 38 -7.29 3.71 -9.61
CA GLU A 38 -7.64 2.32 -9.38
C GLU A 38 -7.20 1.95 -7.95
N ASN A 39 -8.18 1.71 -7.07
CA ASN A 39 -7.93 1.37 -5.67
C ASN A 39 -8.18 -0.14 -5.47
N PRO A 40 -7.19 -0.93 -4.99
CA PRO A 40 -7.33 -2.38 -4.80
C PRO A 40 -8.44 -2.80 -3.83
N ASN A 41 -8.91 -1.90 -2.96
CA ASN A 41 -10.03 -2.12 -2.05
C ASN A 41 -11.42 -1.89 -2.71
N GLN A 42 -11.49 -1.66 -4.02
CA GLN A 42 -12.78 -1.57 -4.72
C GLN A 42 -13.49 -2.94 -4.81
N PRO A 43 -14.83 -3.00 -4.68
CA PRO A 43 -15.56 -4.27 -4.61
C PRO A 43 -15.33 -5.25 -5.77
N HIS A 44 -15.09 -4.75 -6.99
CA HIS A 44 -14.83 -5.61 -8.15
C HIS A 44 -13.51 -6.39 -8.04
N HIS A 45 -12.52 -5.86 -7.32
CA HIS A 45 -11.26 -6.56 -7.11
C HIS A 45 -11.40 -7.75 -6.17
N GLN A 46 -12.28 -7.68 -5.16
CA GLN A 46 -12.56 -8.84 -4.31
C GLN A 46 -13.16 -9.98 -5.15
N VAL A 47 -14.10 -9.67 -6.05
CA VAL A 47 -14.70 -10.66 -6.96
C VAL A 47 -13.64 -11.28 -7.90
N GLY A 48 -12.77 -10.44 -8.47
CA GLY A 48 -11.68 -10.87 -9.32
C GLY A 48 -10.66 -11.76 -8.58
N TYR A 49 -10.25 -11.32 -7.40
CA TYR A 49 -9.34 -12.04 -6.51
C TYR A 49 -9.90 -13.42 -6.13
N ASP A 50 -11.17 -13.50 -5.70
CA ASP A 50 -11.79 -14.77 -5.30
C ASP A 50 -11.90 -15.74 -6.48
N LYS A 51 -12.26 -15.22 -7.66
CA LYS A 51 -12.28 -16.03 -8.90
C LYS A 51 -10.88 -16.55 -9.24
N TRP A 52 -9.86 -15.73 -9.06
CA TRP A 52 -8.47 -16.10 -9.31
C TRP A 52 -7.96 -17.14 -8.33
N ALA A 53 -8.18 -16.92 -7.02
CA ALA A 53 -7.72 -17.80 -5.95
C ALA A 53 -8.31 -19.23 -6.03
N ARG A 54 -9.45 -19.40 -6.72
CA ARG A 54 -10.09 -20.70 -6.97
C ARG A 54 -9.50 -21.45 -8.18
N ARG A 55 -8.66 -20.80 -9.00
CA ARG A 55 -8.02 -21.45 -10.16
C ARG A 55 -7.02 -22.49 -9.64
N LYS A 56 -7.09 -23.72 -10.15
CA LYS A 56 -6.12 -24.81 -9.86
C LYS A 56 -4.86 -24.72 -10.74
N VAL A 57 -4.43 -23.51 -11.08
CA VAL A 57 -3.24 -23.33 -11.91
C VAL A 57 -2.02 -23.38 -10.98
N GLU A 58 -1.04 -24.21 -11.33
CA GLU A 58 0.27 -24.15 -10.69
C GLU A 58 0.88 -22.79 -10.93
N SER A 59 0.89 -21.97 -9.89
CA SER A 59 1.61 -20.71 -9.91
C SER A 59 3.07 -20.99 -9.55
N SER A 60 3.98 -20.72 -10.49
CA SER A 60 5.43 -20.74 -10.27
C SER A 60 5.91 -19.60 -9.35
N THR A 61 5.03 -18.61 -9.09
CA THR A 61 5.28 -17.40 -8.29
C THR A 61 4.32 -17.34 -7.11
N ASN A 62 4.80 -17.86 -5.99
CA ASN A 62 4.12 -18.28 -4.76
C ASN A 62 3.09 -17.35 -4.05
N HIS A 63 2.07 -16.80 -4.71
CA HIS A 63 1.00 -16.03 -4.04
C HIS A 63 -0.39 -16.15 -4.72
N LYS A 64 -0.95 -17.37 -4.81
CA LYS A 64 -2.36 -17.71 -5.17
C LYS A 64 -3.19 -16.55 -5.76
N GLY A 65 -3.88 -15.78 -4.92
CA GLY A 65 -4.80 -14.72 -5.33
C GLY A 65 -4.13 -13.38 -5.66
N MET A 66 -2.92 -13.10 -5.17
CA MET A 66 -2.23 -11.83 -5.46
C MET A 66 -1.87 -11.68 -6.94
N ASN A 67 -1.66 -12.80 -7.65
CA ASN A 67 -1.38 -12.78 -9.08
C ASN A 67 -2.51 -12.12 -9.89
N TYR A 68 -3.75 -12.10 -9.38
CA TYR A 68 -4.85 -11.33 -9.95
C TYR A 68 -4.46 -9.86 -10.19
N TYR A 69 -3.84 -9.19 -9.22
CA TYR A 69 -3.48 -7.79 -9.38
C TYR A 69 -2.42 -7.62 -10.47
N TYR A 70 -1.38 -8.45 -10.46
CA TYR A 70 -0.27 -8.37 -11.42
C TYR A 70 -0.67 -8.72 -12.86
N GLU A 71 -1.66 -9.60 -13.05
CA GLU A 71 -2.08 -10.08 -14.36
C GLU A 71 -3.30 -9.35 -14.91
N GLU A 72 -4.21 -8.86 -14.06
CA GLU A 72 -5.52 -8.32 -14.49
C GLU A 72 -5.79 -6.88 -14.02
N VAL A 73 -4.95 -6.29 -13.17
CA VAL A 73 -5.18 -4.92 -12.66
C VAL A 73 -4.04 -3.98 -13.05
N LEU A 74 -2.82 -4.26 -12.62
CA LEU A 74 -1.65 -3.41 -12.86
C LEU A 74 -1.41 -3.13 -14.36
N PRO A 75 -1.59 -4.10 -15.29
CA PRO A 75 -1.43 -3.86 -16.74
C PRO A 75 -2.36 -2.79 -17.33
N HIS A 76 -3.49 -2.52 -16.68
CA HIS A 76 -4.44 -1.48 -17.11
C HIS A 76 -4.16 -0.10 -16.50
N CYS A 77 -3.19 -0.02 -15.60
CA CYS A 77 -2.73 1.21 -14.97
C CYS A 77 -1.47 1.74 -15.68
N THR A 78 -1.24 3.06 -15.66
CA THR A 78 -0.03 3.67 -16.27
C THR A 78 1.06 3.95 -15.28
N ASN A 79 0.68 4.16 -14.03
CA ASN A 79 1.52 4.71 -12.98
C ASN A 79 1.02 4.19 -11.63
N CYS A 80 1.83 4.36 -10.59
CA CYS A 80 1.47 3.98 -9.23
C CYS A 80 1.67 5.15 -8.26
N VAL A 81 0.81 5.26 -7.27
CA VAL A 81 1.05 6.04 -6.07
C VAL A 81 1.03 5.09 -4.88
N ALA A 82 2.11 5.13 -4.09
CA ALA A 82 2.32 4.21 -2.98
C ALA A 82 2.27 4.94 -1.63
N VAL A 83 1.60 4.32 -0.66
CA VAL A 83 1.51 4.81 0.72
C VAL A 83 2.40 3.92 1.61
N PRO A 84 3.44 4.47 2.23
CA PRO A 84 4.22 3.77 3.24
C PRO A 84 3.49 3.70 4.59
N PHE A 85 4.08 3.04 5.57
CA PHE A 85 3.75 3.26 6.97
C PHE A 85 4.24 4.66 7.43
N LEU A 86 3.82 5.10 8.61
CA LEU A 86 4.16 6.44 9.13
C LEU A 86 5.66 6.66 9.40
N ASP A 87 6.49 5.61 9.39
CA ASP A 87 7.96 5.72 9.41
C ASP A 87 8.60 5.81 8.02
N GLY A 88 7.79 6.00 6.96
CA GLY A 88 8.25 6.12 5.58
C GLY A 88 8.56 4.79 4.90
N ARG A 89 8.50 3.66 5.62
CA ARG A 89 8.80 2.33 5.07
C ARG A 89 7.56 1.70 4.42
N LEU A 90 7.74 1.08 3.25
CA LEU A 90 6.72 0.40 2.47
C LEU A 90 6.53 -1.04 2.95
N GLY A 91 5.27 -1.43 3.16
CA GLY A 91 4.87 -2.84 3.27
C GLY A 91 5.34 -3.64 2.05
N LEU A 92 5.73 -4.90 2.22
CA LEU A 92 6.23 -5.73 1.11
C LEU A 92 5.26 -5.78 -0.08
N GLY A 93 3.95 -5.86 0.17
CA GLY A 93 2.93 -5.83 -0.89
C GLY A 93 2.95 -4.52 -1.67
N VAL A 94 2.88 -3.39 -0.96
CA VAL A 94 2.94 -2.04 -1.53
C VAL A 94 4.24 -1.83 -2.32
N ALA A 95 5.38 -2.24 -1.77
CA ALA A 95 6.67 -2.15 -2.42
C ALA A 95 6.74 -3.01 -3.69
N SER A 96 6.19 -4.22 -3.65
CA SER A 96 6.16 -5.15 -4.79
C SER A 96 5.28 -4.61 -5.93
N GLU A 97 4.16 -3.95 -5.61
CA GLU A 97 3.33 -3.26 -6.59
C GLU A 97 4.07 -2.06 -7.19
N ALA A 98 4.67 -1.19 -6.37
CA ALA A 98 5.49 -0.08 -6.85
C ALA A 98 6.65 -0.53 -7.75
N LYS A 99 7.36 -1.60 -7.33
CA LYS A 99 8.44 -2.23 -8.09
C LYS A 99 8.00 -2.66 -9.48
N TRP A 100 6.81 -3.23 -9.63
CA TRP A 100 6.29 -3.67 -10.93
C TRP A 100 6.20 -2.52 -11.96
N PHE A 101 5.80 -1.32 -11.52
CA PHE A 101 5.76 -0.12 -12.36
C PHE A 101 7.18 0.39 -12.67
N LEU A 102 8.06 0.43 -11.67
CA LEU A 102 9.44 0.88 -11.86
C LEU A 102 10.21 0.00 -12.86
N GLU A 103 10.06 -1.32 -12.79
CA GLU A 103 10.66 -2.28 -13.75
C GLU A 103 10.21 -2.06 -15.21
N ARG A 104 9.09 -1.34 -15.40
CA ARG A 104 8.50 -1.01 -16.70
C ARG A 104 8.74 0.45 -17.09
N ASN A 105 9.66 1.15 -16.41
CA ASN A 105 9.94 2.57 -16.60
C ASN A 105 8.69 3.47 -16.44
N GLN A 106 7.75 3.07 -15.58
CA GLN A 106 6.59 3.87 -15.22
C GLN A 106 6.86 4.68 -13.96
N TYR A 107 6.11 5.77 -13.76
CA TYR A 107 6.32 6.64 -12.62
C TYR A 107 5.65 6.10 -11.36
N VAL A 108 6.37 6.23 -10.24
CA VAL A 108 5.86 5.99 -8.90
C VAL A 108 5.94 7.27 -8.07
N TRP A 109 4.81 7.66 -7.49
CA TRP A 109 4.71 8.70 -6.47
C TRP A 109 4.60 8.06 -5.08
N LEU A 110 5.07 8.78 -4.07
CA LEU A 110 4.90 8.41 -2.68
C LEU A 110 4.00 9.43 -1.98
N VAL A 111 3.13 8.95 -1.09
CA VAL A 111 2.46 9.80 -0.10
C VAL A 111 3.22 9.71 1.20
N ILE A 112 4.13 10.65 1.48
CA ILE A 112 5.01 10.54 2.65
C ILE A 112 4.58 11.47 3.77
N PRO A 113 4.76 11.07 5.04
CA PRO A 113 4.65 11.99 6.15
C PRO A 113 5.81 12.99 6.12
N ILE A 114 5.53 14.29 6.26
CA ILE A 114 6.59 15.33 6.26
C ILE A 114 7.28 15.49 7.63
N GLN A 115 6.69 14.89 8.65
CA GLN A 115 7.14 14.93 10.05
C GLN A 115 6.76 13.62 10.74
N ASN A 116 7.13 13.46 12.00
CA ASN A 116 6.66 12.34 12.82
C ASN A 116 5.15 12.49 13.09
N VAL A 117 4.31 11.86 12.26
CA VAL A 117 2.85 11.90 12.35
C VAL A 117 2.37 11.00 13.48
N THR A 118 1.65 11.57 14.44
CA THR A 118 1.00 10.82 15.53
C THR A 118 -0.42 10.39 15.16
N ALA A 119 -1.08 9.58 16.01
CA ALA A 119 -2.50 9.25 15.85
C ALA A 119 -3.41 10.49 15.84
N LYS A 120 -3.07 11.52 16.65
CA LYS A 120 -3.82 12.79 16.69
C LYS A 120 -3.66 13.58 15.38
N ASP A 121 -2.46 13.57 14.82
CA ASP A 121 -2.16 14.21 13.53
C ASP A 121 -2.91 13.49 12.41
N LEU A 122 -2.94 12.15 12.44
CA LEU A 122 -3.71 11.36 11.47
C LEU A 122 -5.21 11.68 11.54
N ALA A 123 -5.78 11.84 12.74
CA ALA A 123 -7.16 12.28 12.89
C ALA A 123 -7.39 13.69 12.33
N THR A 124 -6.37 14.55 12.38
CA THR A 124 -6.41 15.89 11.78
C THR A 124 -6.33 15.82 10.26
N PHE A 125 -5.46 14.97 9.71
CA PHE A 125 -5.38 14.66 8.28
C PHE A 125 -6.69 14.10 7.72
N VAL A 126 -7.37 13.22 8.46
CA VAL A 126 -8.68 12.71 8.06
C VAL A 126 -9.72 13.81 7.89
N ARG A 127 -9.67 14.87 8.71
CA ARG A 127 -10.59 16.01 8.63
C ARG A 127 -10.20 16.99 7.52
N ASP A 128 -8.90 17.23 7.37
CA ASP A 128 -8.33 18.13 6.38
C ASP A 128 -7.10 17.50 5.70
N PRO A 129 -7.28 16.83 4.54
CA PRO A 129 -6.18 16.17 3.84
C PRO A 129 -5.10 17.12 3.32
N PHE A 130 -5.33 18.43 3.28
CA PHE A 130 -4.38 19.43 2.75
C PHE A 130 -3.68 20.23 3.86
N ASN A 131 -3.76 19.76 5.10
CA ASN A 131 -3.16 20.41 6.27
C ASN A 131 -1.63 20.38 6.33
N GLY A 132 -0.97 19.88 5.29
CA GLY A 132 0.48 19.80 5.18
C GLY A 132 1.13 18.63 5.92
N LEU A 133 0.41 17.72 6.59
CA LEU A 133 1.04 16.58 7.29
C LEU A 133 1.63 15.52 6.36
N PHE A 134 1.10 15.43 5.14
CA PHE A 134 1.55 14.52 4.11
C PHE A 134 1.79 15.26 2.80
N GLU A 135 2.80 14.83 2.06
CA GLU A 135 3.06 15.31 0.70
C GLU A 135 2.93 14.16 -0.31
N VAL A 136 2.52 14.49 -1.53
CA VAL A 136 2.55 13.57 -2.67
C VAL A 136 3.65 14.02 -3.61
N ARG A 137 4.69 13.20 -3.78
CA ARG A 137 5.83 13.54 -4.62
C ARG A 137 6.35 12.35 -5.42
N PRO A 138 7.03 12.55 -6.56
CA PRO A 138 7.70 11.44 -7.23
C PRO A 138 8.78 10.81 -6.34
N THR A 139 9.02 9.52 -6.58
CA THR A 139 10.18 8.80 -6.05
C THR A 139 11.49 9.43 -6.55
N THR A 140 12.48 9.55 -5.67
CA THR A 140 13.86 9.90 -6.06
C THR A 140 14.56 8.70 -6.69
N ASP A 141 15.68 8.92 -7.38
CA ASP A 141 16.42 7.81 -7.99
C ASP A 141 17.02 6.84 -6.95
N GLU A 142 17.39 7.36 -5.77
CA GLU A 142 17.80 6.52 -4.64
C GLU A 142 16.64 5.64 -4.16
N GLU A 143 15.46 6.20 -3.95
CA GLU A 143 14.27 5.44 -3.53
C GLU A 143 13.86 4.40 -4.58
N LYS A 144 13.94 4.73 -5.86
CA LYS A 144 13.68 3.77 -6.95
C LYS A 144 14.64 2.58 -6.85
N ASN A 145 15.93 2.83 -6.70
CA ASN A 145 16.93 1.77 -6.56
C ASN A 145 16.70 0.92 -5.31
N GLN A 146 16.36 1.56 -4.19
CA GLN A 146 16.03 0.86 -2.94
C GLN A 146 14.76 0.00 -3.08
N ILE A 147 13.71 0.48 -3.74
CA ILE A 147 12.48 -0.29 -4.00
C ILE A 147 12.77 -1.47 -4.94
N LEU A 148 13.48 -1.23 -6.05
CA LEU A 148 13.87 -2.26 -7.01
C LEU A 148 14.72 -3.37 -6.34
N GLY A 149 15.63 -2.98 -5.45
CA GLY A 149 16.48 -3.88 -4.68
C GLY A 149 15.83 -4.49 -3.43
N SER A 150 14.60 -4.11 -3.08
CA SER A 150 13.96 -4.46 -1.81
C SER A 150 14.82 -4.12 -0.57
N ASP A 151 15.48 -2.96 -0.59
CA ASP A 151 16.37 -2.51 0.49
C ASP A 151 15.59 -2.37 1.81
N PRO A 152 16.04 -3.00 2.92
CA PRO A 152 15.34 -2.95 4.20
C PRO A 152 15.16 -1.54 4.78
N LYS A 153 15.93 -0.53 4.32
CA LYS A 153 15.76 0.87 4.71
C LYS A 153 14.41 1.43 4.29
N ILE A 154 13.87 1.00 3.14
CA ILE A 154 12.58 1.48 2.61
C ILE A 154 11.54 0.37 2.54
N VAL A 155 11.90 -0.88 2.29
CA VAL A 155 10.96 -2.01 2.18
C VAL A 155 11.02 -2.83 3.45
N VAL A 156 9.88 -3.01 4.14
CA VAL A 156 9.83 -3.93 5.28
C VAL A 156 9.85 -5.38 4.80
N PRO A 157 10.61 -6.28 5.45
CA PRO A 157 10.57 -7.71 5.16
C PRO A 157 9.16 -8.30 5.30
N HIS A 158 8.96 -9.49 4.75
CA HIS A 158 7.65 -10.16 4.73
C HIS A 158 7.05 -10.33 6.14
N GLU A 159 7.85 -10.83 7.08
CA GLU A 159 7.42 -11.05 8.47
C GLU A 159 7.07 -9.75 9.18
N GLU A 160 7.93 -8.72 9.04
CA GLU A 160 7.66 -7.40 9.59
C GLU A 160 6.41 -6.78 8.95
N THR A 161 6.20 -6.94 7.64
CA THR A 161 4.97 -6.49 6.95
C THR A 161 3.72 -7.09 7.60
N ARG A 162 3.72 -8.40 7.86
CA ARG A 162 2.60 -9.07 8.53
C ARG A 162 2.39 -8.50 9.93
N LEU A 163 3.46 -8.35 10.70
CA LEU A 163 3.41 -7.84 12.07
C LEU A 163 2.87 -6.40 12.14
N ARG A 164 3.24 -5.56 11.17
CA ARG A 164 2.76 -4.16 11.06
C ARG A 164 1.30 -4.07 10.62
N THR A 165 0.81 -5.04 9.84
CA THR A 165 -0.58 -5.06 9.36
C THR A 165 -1.54 -5.72 10.35
N TRP A 166 -1.09 -6.71 11.11
CA TRP A 166 -1.95 -7.55 11.96
C TRP A 166 -1.55 -7.51 13.45
N LYS A 167 -2.53 -7.58 14.34
CA LYS A 167 -2.33 -7.94 15.76
C LYS A 167 -2.32 -9.46 15.93
N ILE A 168 -3.21 -10.14 15.20
CA ILE A 168 -3.25 -11.61 15.02
C ILE A 168 -3.42 -11.85 13.53
N TYR A 169 -2.51 -12.64 12.93
CA TYR A 169 -2.41 -12.80 11.48
C TYR A 169 -3.74 -13.24 10.85
N ASN A 170 -4.22 -12.46 9.87
CA ASN A 170 -5.50 -12.66 9.18
C ASN A 170 -6.75 -12.75 10.08
N ARG A 171 -6.69 -12.24 11.32
CA ARG A 171 -7.82 -12.25 12.27
C ARG A 171 -8.14 -10.88 12.83
N VAL A 172 -7.12 -10.17 13.32
CA VAL A 172 -7.27 -8.86 13.95
C VAL A 172 -6.30 -7.89 13.29
N GLU A 173 -6.82 -6.95 12.52
CA GLU A 173 -6.03 -5.89 11.90
C GLU A 173 -5.40 -4.97 12.95
N ARG A 174 -4.19 -4.50 12.68
CA ARG A 174 -3.53 -3.47 13.49
C ARG A 174 -3.92 -2.08 12.96
N PRO A 175 -4.33 -1.13 13.82
CA PRO A 175 -4.54 0.25 13.41
C PRO A 175 -3.33 0.81 12.67
N TYR A 176 -3.55 1.53 11.58
CA TYR A 176 -2.48 2.04 10.72
C TYR A 176 -1.54 3.00 11.47
N GLU A 177 -2.08 3.80 12.38
CA GLU A 177 -1.34 4.69 13.28
C GLU A 177 -0.38 3.95 14.23
N GLU A 178 -0.63 2.68 14.53
CA GLU A 178 0.22 1.84 15.38
C GLU A 178 1.22 1.01 14.56
N ALA A 179 1.03 0.91 13.24
CA ALA A 179 1.73 -0.06 12.39
C ALA A 179 3.25 0.15 12.38
N HIS A 180 3.72 1.39 12.36
CA HIS A 180 5.14 1.72 12.34
C HIS A 180 5.85 1.51 13.69
N LEU A 181 5.10 1.34 14.79
CA LEU A 181 5.64 1.20 16.15
C LEU A 181 6.09 -0.22 16.47
N VAL A 182 5.69 -1.20 15.66
CA VAL A 182 6.07 -2.60 15.88
C VAL A 182 7.30 -2.99 15.07
N ARG A 183 8.07 -3.90 15.66
CA ARG A 183 9.33 -4.42 15.15
C ARG A 183 9.42 -5.90 15.52
N MET A 184 10.26 -6.63 14.80
CA MET A 184 10.63 -8.01 15.13
C MET A 184 11.24 -8.11 16.53
N PRO A 185 11.17 -9.27 17.21
CA PRO A 185 10.61 -10.54 16.75
C PRO A 185 9.08 -10.58 16.73
N ILE A 186 8.52 -11.58 16.04
CA ILE A 186 7.07 -11.86 16.06
C ILE A 186 6.68 -12.31 17.49
N PRO A 187 5.64 -11.74 18.11
CA PRO A 187 5.22 -12.13 19.46
C PRO A 187 4.51 -13.49 19.46
N ASP A 188 4.56 -14.18 20.61
CA ASP A 188 3.83 -15.42 20.83
C ASP A 188 2.32 -15.23 20.57
N GLY A 189 1.69 -16.22 19.94
CA GLY A 189 0.27 -16.20 19.57
C GLY A 189 -0.09 -15.31 18.37
N PHE A 190 0.88 -14.69 17.69
CA PHE A 190 0.62 -13.90 16.48
C PHE A 190 0.01 -14.73 15.35
N TYR A 191 0.53 -15.94 15.14
CA TYR A 191 -0.05 -16.91 14.21
C TYR A 191 -1.10 -17.75 14.94
N PRO A 192 -2.36 -17.79 14.46
CA PRO A 192 -3.39 -18.62 15.06
C PRO A 192 -2.95 -20.09 15.08
N THR A 193 -3.13 -20.77 16.21
CA THR A 193 -3.09 -22.24 16.24
C THR A 193 -4.24 -22.76 15.39
N THR A 194 -3.94 -23.63 14.44
CA THR A 194 -4.91 -24.27 13.52
C THR A 194 -5.95 -25.08 14.26
#